data_AF-A0AA50V395-F1
#
_entry.id   AF-A0AA50V395-F1
#
_cell.length_a   1.000
_cell.length_b   1.000
_cell.length_c   1.000
_cell.angle_alpha   90.00
_cell.angle_beta   90.00
_cell.angle_gamma   90.00
#
_symmetry.space_group_name_H-M   'P 1'
#
loop_
_entity.id
_entity.type
_entity.pdbx_description
1 polymer ?
#
loop_
_entity_poly.entity_id
_entity_poly.type
_entity_poly.pdbx_seq_one_letter_code
_entity_poly.pdbx_strand_id
1 'polypeptide(L)' 'QLEGEIAEEWNTENMEMLLPLVRDIITFDMKHSAEIQACDLLMEIDRLDLLTDHMDNSNYP' A
#
# COMPACT_ATOMS: atom_id res chain seq x y z
N GLN A 1 -8.25 7.18 7.58
CA GLN A 1 -9.45 6.53 8.17
C GLN A 1 -9.86 5.36 7.29
N LEU A 2 -9.85 5.54 5.96
CA LEU A 2 -10.06 4.48 4.98
C LEU A 2 -8.99 3.37 5.03
N GLU A 3 -7.72 3.74 5.26
CA GLU A 3 -6.58 2.82 5.31
C GLU A 3 -6.74 1.80 6.45
N GLY A 4 -7.17 2.27 7.62
CA GLY A 4 -7.44 1.39 8.77
C GLY A 4 -8.62 0.46 8.52
N GLU A 5 -9.69 0.91 7.87
CA GLU A 5 -10.82 0.04 7.50
C GLU A 5 -10.38 -1.05 6.50
N ILE A 6 -9.52 -0.70 5.54
CA ILE A 6 -8.98 -1.67 4.58
C ILE A 6 -8.05 -2.67 5.27
N ALA A 7 -7.22 -2.22 6.20
CA ALA A 7 -6.36 -3.10 6.98
C ALA A 7 -7.16 -4.06 7.87
N GLU A 8 -8.24 -3.59 8.51
CA GLU A 8 -9.15 -4.43 9.30
C GLU A 8 -9.88 -5.49 8.45
N GLU A 9 -10.28 -5.14 7.23
CA GLU A 9 -10.96 -6.06 6.30
C GLU A 9 -10.00 -6.95 5.51
N TRP A 10 -8.68 -6.78 5.67
CA TRP A 10 -7.67 -7.51 4.92
C TRP A 10 -7.54 -8.96 5.39
N ASN A 11 -8.03 -9.89 4.58
CA ASN A 11 -7.94 -11.33 4.84
C ASN A 11 -7.82 -12.12 3.54
N THR A 12 -7.57 -13.42 3.61
CA THR A 12 -7.35 -14.29 2.44
C THR A 12 -8.54 -14.35 1.47
N GLU A 13 -9.76 -14.08 1.93
CA GLU A 13 -10.97 -14.11 1.12
C GLU A 13 -11.19 -12.78 0.38
N ASN A 14 -10.85 -11.66 1.03
CA ASN A 14 -11.10 -10.31 0.54
C ASN A 14 -9.87 -9.64 -0.11
N MET A 15 -8.66 -10.14 0.15
CA MET A 15 -7.41 -9.50 -0.28
C MET A 15 -7.34 -9.26 -1.78
N GLU A 16 -7.85 -10.18 -2.61
CA GLU A 16 -7.79 -10.02 -4.07
C GLU A 16 -8.72 -8.90 -4.56
N MET A 17 -9.84 -8.66 -3.87
CA MET A 17 -10.77 -7.58 -4.18
C MET A 17 -10.28 -6.23 -3.66
N LEU A 18 -9.58 -6.24 -2.52
CA LEU A 18 -9.03 -5.04 -1.90
C LEU A 18 -7.69 -4.60 -2.52
N LEU A 19 -6.92 -5.52 -3.12
CA LEU A 19 -5.61 -5.24 -3.68
C LEU A 19 -5.58 -4.09 -4.71
N PRO A 20 -6.54 -3.98 -5.65
CA PRO A 20 -6.61 -2.82 -6.56
C PRO A 20 -6.81 -1.50 -5.81
N LEU A 21 -7.71 -1.49 -4.80
CA LEU A 21 -7.98 -0.31 -3.99
C LEU A 21 -6.75 0.11 -3.18
N VAL A 22 -6.05 -0.86 -2.57
CA VAL A 22 -4.77 -0.62 -1.86
C VAL A 22 -3.78 0.03 -2.82
N ARG A 23 -3.57 -0.52 -4.03
CA ARG A 23 -2.64 0.06 -5.01
C ARG A 23 -2.98 1.50 -5.40
N ASP A 24 -4.27 1.80 -5.57
CA ASP A 24 -4.72 3.16 -5.86
C ASP A 24 -4.41 4.12 -4.71
N ILE A 25 -4.62 3.68 -3.47
CA ILE A 25 -4.29 4.46 -2.25
C ILE A 25 -2.79 4.70 -2.16
N ILE A 26 -1.96 3.66 -2.28
CA ILE A 26 -0.49 3.81 -2.23
C ILE A 26 -0.01 4.76 -3.32
N THR A 27 -0.53 4.64 -4.53
CA THR A 27 -0.18 5.55 -5.64
C THR A 27 -0.58 6.99 -5.33
N PHE A 28 -1.75 7.19 -4.73
CA PHE A 28 -2.23 8.51 -4.32
C PHE A 28 -1.34 9.09 -3.23
N ASP A 29 -1.05 8.34 -2.19
CA ASP A 29 -0.26 8.77 -1.04
C ASP A 29 1.17 9.12 -1.42
N MET A 30 1.82 8.28 -2.24
CA MET A 30 3.16 8.53 -2.76
C MET A 30 3.23 9.82 -3.59
N LYS A 31 2.17 10.16 -4.34
CA LYS A 31 2.10 11.41 -5.11
C LYS A 31 1.84 12.66 -4.28
N HIS A 32 1.31 12.50 -3.07
CA HIS A 32 0.95 13.61 -2.18
C HIS A 32 1.87 13.73 -0.96
N SER A 33 3.06 13.12 -1.01
CA SER A 33 4.04 13.11 0.09
C SER A 33 3.49 12.48 1.39
N ALA A 34 2.54 11.55 1.27
CA ALA A 34 1.98 10.74 2.35
C ALA A 34 2.62 9.34 2.40
N GLU A 35 3.90 9.25 2.02
CA GLU A 35 4.67 8.00 1.91
C GLU A 35 4.67 7.20 3.22
N ILE A 36 4.65 7.88 4.37
CA ILE A 36 4.60 7.25 5.70
C ILE A 36 3.26 6.52 5.90
N GLN A 37 2.14 7.13 5.49
CA GLN A 37 0.81 6.51 5.62
C GLN A 37 0.66 5.30 4.70
N ALA A 38 1.18 5.41 3.48
CA ALA A 38 1.29 4.27 2.57
C ALA A 38 2.14 3.13 3.18
N CYS A 39 3.30 3.46 3.76
CA CYS A 39 4.13 2.46 4.44
C CYS A 39 3.41 1.80 5.63
N ASP A 40 2.73 2.59 6.45
CA ASP A 40 1.98 2.07 7.61
C ASP A 40 0.88 1.10 7.18
N LEU A 41 0.07 1.46 6.18
CA LEU A 41 -0.96 0.58 5.61
C LEU A 41 -0.35 -0.74 5.10
N LEU A 42 0.71 -0.67 4.30
CA LEU A 42 1.37 -1.86 3.75
C LEU A 42 2.02 -2.73 4.82
N MET A 43 2.49 -2.14 5.92
CA MET A 43 3.02 -2.88 7.06
C MET A 43 1.90 -3.64 7.79
N GLU A 44 0.73 -3.03 7.96
CA GLU A 44 -0.41 -3.69 8.62
C GLU A 44 -0.96 -4.89 7.82
N ILE A 45 -0.93 -4.82 6.49
CA ILE A 45 -1.42 -5.90 5.61
C ILE A 45 -0.33 -6.86 5.12
N ASP A 46 0.91 -6.71 5.61
CA ASP A 46 2.10 -7.48 5.21
C ASP A 46 2.35 -7.48 3.67
N ARG A 47 2.21 -6.30 3.05
CA ARG A 47 2.41 -6.08 1.60
C ARG A 47 3.43 -4.98 1.28
N LEU A 48 4.50 -4.90 2.07
CA LEU A 48 5.61 -3.97 1.82
C LEU A 48 6.29 -4.19 0.45
N ASP A 49 6.08 -5.35 -0.19
CA ASP A 49 6.51 -5.60 -1.57
C ASP A 49 5.94 -4.57 -2.56
N LEU A 50 4.73 -4.05 -2.33
CA LEU A 50 4.12 -3.03 -3.19
C LEU A 50 4.87 -1.69 -3.18
N LEU A 51 5.71 -1.42 -2.17
CA LEU A 51 6.58 -0.24 -2.19
C LEU A 51 7.63 -0.31 -3.30
N THR A 52 8.06 -1.51 -3.69
CA THR A 52 9.09 -1.68 -4.73
C THR A 52 8.61 -1.23 -6.10
N ASP A 53 7.30 -1.28 -6.35
CA ASP A 53 6.68 -0.76 -7.58
C ASP A 53 6.71 0.77 -7.65
N HIS A 54 6.83 1.45 -6.50
CA HIS A 54 6.83 2.91 -6.37
C HIS A 54 8.22 3.50 -6.11
N MET A 55 9.17 2.69 -5.65
CA MET A 55 10.58 3.05 -5.63
C MET A 55 11.09 2.99 -7.08
N ASP A 56 11.06 4.13 -7.77
CA ASP A 56 11.74 4.28 -9.06
C ASP A 56 13.12 3.62 -9.00
N ASN A 57 13.49 2.93 -10.07
CA ASN A 57 14.75 2.20 -10.32
C ASN A 57 16.06 3.01 -10.09
N SER A 58 16.01 4.14 -9.40
CA SER A 58 17.09 5.10 -9.24
C SER A 58 18.23 4.64 -8.34
N ASN A 59 18.20 3.48 -7.66
CA ASN A 59 19.35 3.11 -6.86
C ASN A 59 19.47 1.61 -6.49
N TYR A 60 19.99 0.78 -7.38
CA TYR A 60 20.76 -0.43 -7.02
C TYR A 60 21.70 -0.84 -8.17
N PRO A 61 22.98 -0.43 -8.18
CA PRO A 61 24.08 -1.28 -8.63
C PRO A 61 24.50 -2.31 -7.57
#